data_AF-A0A3R9PCC6-F1
#
_entry.id   AF-A0A3R9PCC6-F1
#
_cell.length_a   1.000
_cell.length_b   1.000
_cell.length_c   1.000
_cell.angle_alpha   90.00
_cell.angle_beta   90.00
_cell.angle_gamma   90.00
#
_symmetry.space_group_name_H-M   'P 1'
#
loop_
_entity.id
_entity.type
_entity.pdbx_description
1 polymer ?
#
loop_
_entity_poly.entity_id
_entity_poly.type
_entity_poly.pdbx_seq_one_letter_code
_entity_poly.pdbx_strand_id
1 'polypeptide(L)'
;MGAYIIMTKYLKLRRVNVAKALLSTLSIESPAFYDNIPRSVAENAIAMASELNISSWDSYLIELALELGINKIYTIDEELAKKVKDVEIENPIPRDVMKEYHKYIQNKIM
;
A
#
# COMPACT_ATOMS: atom_id res chain seq x y z
N MET A 1 8.22 5.41 1.70
CA MET A 1 7.52 4.19 1.20
C MET A 1 8.40 3.28 0.33
N GLY A 2 9.10 3.80 -0.68
CA GLY A 2 9.93 2.97 -1.58
C GLY A 2 11.00 2.12 -0.89
N ALA A 3 11.66 2.64 0.15
CA ALA A 3 12.66 1.89 0.92
C ALA A 3 12.10 0.58 1.50
N TYR A 4 10.85 0.58 2.00
CA TYR A 4 10.20 -0.62 2.52
C TYR A 4 10.08 -1.71 1.44
N ILE A 5 9.69 -1.35 0.22
CA ILE A 5 9.57 -2.28 -0.91
C ILE A 5 10.93 -2.84 -1.31
N ILE A 6 11.95 -1.98 -1.41
CA ILE A 6 13.32 -2.41 -1.72
C ILE A 6 13.78 -3.45 -0.69
N MET A 7 13.67 -3.11 0.59
CA MET A 7 14.16 -3.96 1.68
C MET A 7 13.37 -5.27 1.82
N THR A 8 12.05 -5.25 1.62
CA THR A 8 11.21 -6.45 1.81
C THR A 8 11.12 -7.33 0.57
N LYS A 9 10.91 -6.74 -0.62
CA LYS A 9 10.67 -7.47 -1.87
C LYS A 9 11.97 -7.89 -2.56
N TYR A 10 12.97 -7.01 -2.56
CA TYR A 10 14.21 -7.25 -3.31
C TYR A 10 15.34 -7.78 -2.41
N LEU A 11 15.54 -7.16 -1.24
CA LEU A 11 16.53 -7.63 -0.26
C LEU A 11 16.01 -8.78 0.63
N LYS A 12 14.71 -9.10 0.52
CA LYS A 12 14.06 -10.21 1.25
C LYS A 12 14.23 -10.15 2.78
N LEU A 13 14.37 -8.95 3.33
CA LEU A 13 14.44 -8.73 4.76
C LEU A 13 13.07 -8.94 5.41
N ARG A 14 13.06 -9.36 6.68
CA ARG A 14 11.82 -9.56 7.45
C ARG A 14 11.08 -8.22 7.60
N ARG A 15 9.81 -8.18 7.20
CA ARG A 15 8.93 -6.99 7.23
C ARG A 15 8.93 -6.28 8.57
N VAL A 16 8.83 -7.01 9.67
CA VAL A 16 8.86 -6.46 11.04
C VAL A 16 10.17 -5.71 11.32
N ASN A 17 11.32 -6.25 10.90
CA ASN A 17 12.62 -5.61 11.10
C ASN A 17 12.75 -4.36 10.22
N VAL A 18 12.26 -4.43 8.98
CA VAL A 18 12.24 -3.30 8.05
C VAL A 18 11.35 -2.17 8.59
N ALA A 19 10.15 -2.50 9.04
CA ALA A 19 9.22 -1.54 9.62
C ALA A 19 9.84 -0.85 10.84
N LYS A 20 10.41 -1.62 11.77
CA LYS A 20 11.12 -1.08 12.94
C LYS A 20 12.24 -0.10 12.54
N ALA A 21 13.09 -0.48 11.60
CA ALA A 21 14.21 0.35 11.15
C ALA A 21 13.73 1.65 10.47
N LEU A 22 12.69 1.57 9.64
CA LEU A 22 12.15 2.74 8.95
C LEU A 22 11.39 3.66 9.90
N LEU A 23 10.62 3.12 10.87
CA LEU A 23 9.98 3.92 11.90
C LEU A 23 11.00 4.64 12.79
N SER A 24 12.09 3.97 13.18
CA SER A 24 13.21 4.63 13.85
C SER A 24 13.91 5.69 13.01
N THR A 25 13.85 5.58 11.68
CA THR A 25 14.40 6.60 10.78
C THR A 25 13.47 7.82 10.72
N LEU A 26 12.16 7.58 10.62
CA LEU A 26 11.12 8.62 10.61
C LEU A 26 11.11 9.42 11.92
N SER A 27 11.43 8.81 13.06
CA SER A 27 11.51 9.52 14.35
C SER A 27 12.58 10.62 14.42
N ILE A 28 13.46 10.76 13.41
CA ILE A 28 14.50 11.80 13.35
C ILE A 28 13.90 13.17 12.96
N GLU A 29 12.58 13.27 12.77
CA GLU A 29 11.84 14.53 12.57
C GLU A 29 12.36 15.42 11.42
N SER A 30 13.03 14.83 10.43
CA SER A 30 13.55 15.59 9.30
C SER A 30 12.42 16.02 8.35
N PRO A 31 12.34 17.32 7.98
CA PRO A 31 11.42 17.78 6.94
C PRO A 31 11.63 17.07 5.59
N ALA A 32 12.81 16.49 5.35
CA ALA A 32 13.08 15.74 4.12
C ALA A 32 12.25 14.45 3.99
N PHE A 33 11.63 13.97 5.07
CA PHE A 33 10.83 12.73 5.06
C PHE A 33 9.34 12.98 4.83
N TYR A 34 8.87 14.20 5.09
CA TYR A 34 7.47 14.55 5.07
C TYR A 34 7.31 15.78 4.18
N ASP A 35 6.68 15.59 3.04
CA ASP A 35 6.24 16.69 2.21
C ASP A 35 4.94 17.26 2.82
N ASN A 36 3.89 17.44 2.02
CA ASN A 36 2.62 18.02 2.48
C ASN A 36 1.69 17.03 3.22
N ILE A 37 2.20 15.91 3.72
CA ILE A 37 1.40 14.89 4.42
C ILE A 37 1.73 14.84 5.92
N PRO A 38 0.74 14.57 6.78
CA PRO A 38 1.01 14.34 8.20
C PRO A 38 2.00 13.19 8.39
N ARG A 39 2.92 13.34 9.34
CA ARG A 39 3.88 12.28 9.70
C ARG A 39 3.17 10.97 10.06
N SER A 40 2.07 11.08 10.80
CA SER A 40 1.25 9.93 11.23
C SER A 40 0.87 9.04 10.06
N VAL A 41 0.50 9.62 8.91
CA VAL A 41 0.16 8.86 7.70
C VAL A 41 1.32 7.98 7.25
N ALA A 42 2.54 8.51 7.21
CA ALA A 42 3.71 7.75 6.79
C ALA A 42 4.09 6.66 7.81
N GLU A 43 4.01 6.96 9.10
CA GLU A 43 4.33 6.02 10.19
C GLU A 43 3.31 4.87 10.25
N ASN A 44 2.02 5.21 10.28
CA ASN A 44 0.94 4.23 10.28
C ASN A 44 1.00 3.36 9.03
N ALA A 45 1.30 3.95 7.87
CA ALA A 45 1.37 3.17 6.63
C ALA A 45 2.51 2.14 6.67
N ILE A 46 3.66 2.46 7.27
CA ILE A 46 4.74 1.49 7.45
C ILE A 46 4.33 0.39 8.44
N ALA A 47 3.66 0.74 9.54
CA ALA A 47 3.15 -0.21 10.52
C ALA A 47 2.13 -1.16 9.88
N MET A 48 1.11 -0.63 9.23
CA MET A 48 0.06 -1.37 8.53
C MET A 48 0.62 -2.27 7.41
N ALA A 49 1.61 -1.79 6.64
CA ALA A 49 2.25 -2.62 5.61
C ALA A 49 2.93 -3.86 6.18
N SER A 50 3.44 -3.77 7.40
CA SER A 50 4.06 -4.89 8.10
C SER A 50 3.02 -5.82 8.69
N GLU A 51 1.98 -5.26 9.33
CA GLU A 51 0.91 -6.02 9.98
C GLU A 51 0.06 -6.80 8.98
N LEU A 52 -0.44 -6.13 7.93
CA LEU A 52 -1.33 -6.72 6.93
C LEU A 52 -0.58 -7.45 5.80
N ASN A 53 0.76 -7.42 5.81
CA ASN A 53 1.60 -8.02 4.77
C ASN A 53 1.17 -7.55 3.36
N ILE A 54 1.04 -6.24 3.19
CA ILE A 54 0.71 -5.56 1.92
C ILE A 54 1.88 -4.69 1.44
N SER A 55 1.77 -4.08 0.25
CA SER A 55 2.75 -3.09 -0.18
C SER A 55 2.71 -1.88 0.74
N SER A 56 3.86 -1.21 0.90
CA SER A 56 3.88 0.08 1.59
C SER A 56 3.09 1.15 0.82
N TRP A 57 3.01 1.07 -0.50
CA TRP A 57 2.17 2.00 -1.27
C TRP A 57 0.67 1.76 -1.05
N ASP A 58 0.23 0.51 -0.89
CA ASP A 58 -1.18 0.22 -0.63
C ASP A 58 -1.58 0.77 0.75
N SER A 59 -0.78 0.49 1.78
CA SER A 59 -1.02 1.03 3.12
C SER A 59 -0.93 2.56 3.17
N TYR A 60 -0.05 3.17 2.38
CA TYR A 60 0.03 4.63 2.27
C TYR A 60 -1.27 5.24 1.76
N LEU A 61 -1.83 4.66 0.69
CA LEU A 61 -3.09 5.14 0.12
C LEU A 61 -4.26 4.94 1.08
N ILE A 62 -4.26 3.85 1.84
CA ILE A 62 -5.28 3.56 2.86
C ILE A 62 -5.20 4.57 4.01
N GLU A 63 -4.01 4.78 4.58
CA GLU A 63 -3.83 5.76 5.67
C GLU A 63 -4.15 7.18 5.22
N LEU A 64 -3.78 7.54 3.99
CA LEU A 64 -4.14 8.83 3.42
C LEU A 64 -5.66 8.96 3.22
N ALA A 65 -6.34 7.90 2.77
CA ALA A 65 -7.79 7.90 2.63
C ALA A 65 -8.47 8.09 4.00
N LEU A 66 -8.01 7.38 5.03
CA LEU A 66 -8.50 7.50 6.39
C LEU A 66 -8.30 8.92 6.94
N GLU A 67 -7.10 9.49 6.78
CA GLU A 67 -6.77 10.87 7.20
C GLU A 67 -7.67 11.91 6.52
N LEU A 68 -8.02 11.69 5.24
CA LEU A 68 -8.89 12.58 4.47
C LEU A 68 -10.39 12.30 4.66
N GLY A 69 -10.77 11.33 5.49
CA GLY A 69 -12.16 10.92 5.67
C GLY A 69 -12.79 10.25 4.43
N ILE A 70 -11.96 9.71 3.55
CA ILE A 70 -12.37 8.96 2.36
C ILE A 70 -12.61 7.51 2.76
N ASN A 71 -13.85 7.06 2.61
CA ASN A 71 -14.27 5.71 3.02
C ASN A 71 -14.27 4.69 1.87
N LYS A 72 -13.90 5.07 0.65
CA LYS A 72 -13.89 4.19 -0.52
C LYS A 72 -12.64 4.37 -1.38
N ILE A 73 -12.00 3.26 -1.72
CA ILE A 73 -10.87 3.19 -2.65
C ILE A 73 -11.25 2.32 -3.85
N TYR A 74 -11.07 2.86 -5.05
CA TYR A 74 -11.25 2.12 -6.29
C TYR A 74 -9.93 1.49 -6.75
N THR A 75 -9.90 0.18 -6.92
CA THR A 75 -8.71 -0.55 -7.37
C THR A 75 -9.06 -1.87 -8.05
N ILE A 76 -8.22 -2.30 -9.00
CA ILE A 76 -8.31 -3.61 -9.63
C ILE A 76 -7.77 -4.74 -8.75
N ASP A 77 -7.03 -4.40 -7.68
CA ASP A 77 -6.49 -5.39 -6.73
C ASP A 77 -7.56 -5.84 -5.73
N GLU A 78 -8.35 -6.83 -6.13
CA GLU A 78 -9.41 -7.40 -5.31
C GLU A 78 -8.88 -8.15 -4.06
N GLU A 79 -7.59 -8.50 -4.00
CA GLU A 79 -7.02 -9.12 -2.80
C GLU A 79 -6.87 -8.13 -1.64
N LEU A 80 -6.76 -6.82 -1.95
CA LEU A 80 -6.66 -5.78 -0.94
C LEU A 80 -7.94 -5.70 -0.09
N ALA A 81 -9.11 -5.92 -0.71
CA ALA A 81 -10.41 -5.96 -0.03
C ALA A 81 -10.51 -7.05 1.05
N LYS A 82 -9.69 -8.12 0.94
CA LYS A 82 -9.67 -9.19 1.96
C LYS A 82 -8.85 -8.84 3.19
N LYS A 83 -7.92 -7.90 3.06
CA LYS A 83 -6.93 -7.56 4.08
C LYS A 83 -7.28 -6.31 4.87
N VAL A 84 -8.02 -5.38 4.26
CA VAL A 84 -8.32 -4.06 4.80
C VAL A 84 -9.82 -4.00 5.09
N LYS A 85 -10.19 -3.54 6.29
CA LYS A 85 -11.60 -3.46 6.73
C LYS A 85 -12.09 -2.04 6.99
N ASP A 86 -11.17 -1.11 7.20
CA ASP A 86 -11.49 0.27 7.62
C ASP A 86 -11.94 1.16 6.44
N VAL A 87 -11.71 0.71 5.21
CA VAL A 87 -12.06 1.40 3.96
C VAL A 87 -12.74 0.43 3.01
N GLU A 88 -13.82 0.85 2.34
CA GLU A 88 -14.48 0.08 1.29
C GLU A 88 -13.58 0.00 0.07
N ILE A 89 -13.29 -1.22 -0.38
CA ILE A 89 -12.46 -1.45 -1.56
C ILE A 89 -13.35 -2.02 -2.66
N GLU A 90 -13.39 -1.32 -3.80
CA GLU A 90 -14.25 -1.68 -4.92
C GLU A 90 -13.45 -1.70 -6.23
N ASN A 91 -13.63 -2.74 -7.04
CA ASN A 91 -13.14 -2.74 -8.40
C ASN A 91 -14.16 -2.02 -9.30
N PRO A 92 -13.83 -0.84 -9.86
CA PRO A 92 -14.79 -0.09 -10.67
C PRO A 92 -15.00 -0.71 -12.05
N ILE A 93 -14.18 -1.69 -12.45
CA ILE A 93 -14.24 -2.31 -13.78
C ILE A 93 -15.15 -3.54 -13.72
N PRO A 94 -16.16 -3.63 -14.61
CA PRO A 94 -17.00 -4.81 -14.71
C PRO A 94 -16.21 -6.11 -14.88
N ARG A 95 -16.66 -7.19 -14.24
CA ARG A 95 -15.93 -8.47 -14.20
C ARG A 95 -15.72 -9.09 -15.57
N ASP A 96 -16.67 -8.94 -16.48
CA ASP A 96 -16.58 -9.36 -17.89
C ASP A 96 -15.48 -8.59 -18.62
N VAL A 97 -15.44 -7.27 -18.47
CA VAL A 97 -14.38 -6.41 -19.05
C VAL A 97 -13.01 -6.77 -18.47
N MET A 98 -12.91 -7.02 -17.16
CA MET A 98 -11.66 -7.49 -16.55
C MET A 98 -11.21 -8.84 -17.11
N LYS A 99 -12.14 -9.78 -17.38
CA LYS A 99 -11.79 -11.07 -18.01
C LYS A 99 -11.26 -10.89 -19.42
N GLU A 100 -11.87 -10.01 -20.21
CA GLU A 100 -11.41 -9.69 -21.56
C GLU A 100 -10.01 -9.06 -21.54
N TYR A 101 -9.78 -8.11 -20.62
CA TYR A 101 -8.47 -7.51 -20.41
C TYR A 101 -7.39 -8.56 -20.10
N HIS A 102 -7.64 -9.47 -19.14
CA HIS A 102 -6.68 -10.53 -18.81
C HIS A 102 -6.41 -11.47 -19.99
N LYS A 103 -7.45 -11.85 -20.74
CA LYS A 103 -7.30 -12.67 -21.95
C LYS A 103 -6.46 -11.97 -23.01
N TYR A 104 -6.70 -10.69 -23.24
CA TYR A 104 -5.92 -9.88 -24.18
C TYR A 104 -4.44 -9.81 -23.79
N ILE A 105 -4.14 -9.57 -22.51
CA ILE A 105 -2.77 -9.50 -22.00
C ILE A 105 -2.07 -10.87 -22.12
N GLN A 106 -2.75 -11.96 -21.78
CA GLN A 106 -2.19 -13.32 -21.93
C GLN A 106 -1.80 -13.63 -23.37
N ASN A 107 -2.64 -13.26 -24.35
CA ASN A 107 -2.37 -13.47 -25.77
C ASN A 107 -1.24 -12.61 -26.36
N LYS A 108 -0.78 -11.57 -25.65
CA LYS A 108 0.32 -10.70 -26.10
C LYS A 108 1.66 -11.00 -25.42
N ILE A 109 1.61 -11.60 -24.23
CA ILE A 109 2.80 -11.90 -23.43
C ILE A 109 3.24 -13.36 -23.61
N MET A 110 2.32 -14.27 -23.97
CA MET A 110 2.63 -15.59 -24.54
C MET A 110 2.69 -15.53 -26.06
#